data_AF-A0A6I7NQE1-F1
#
_entry.id   AF-A0A6I7NQE1-F1
#
_cell.length_a   1.000
_cell.length_b   1.000
_cell.length_c   1.000
_cell.angle_alpha   90.00
_cell.angle_beta   90.00
_cell.angle_gamma   90.00
#
_symmetry.space_group_name_H-M   'P 1'
#
loop_
_entity.id
_entity.type
_entity.pdbx_description
1 polymer ?
#
loop_
_entity_poly.entity_id
_entity_poly.type
_entity_poly.pdbx_seq_one_letter_code
_entity_poly.pdbx_strand_id
1 'polypeptide(L)'
;ELSEAAVTPIRYGGDEFTVLMPNTPYDQALKTANTLMARGEKHVIKDTVASLSAGVATRTSLDETLQSTWIRAEQNMYAIKRTYHKNTAAGT
;
A
#
# COMPACT_ATOMS: atom_id res chain seq x y z
N GLU A 1 24.16 9.45 10.18
CA GLU A 1 22.88 9.87 9.57
C GLU A 1 22.53 8.91 8.44
N LEU A 2 21.45 8.12 8.60
CA LEU A 2 20.83 7.46 7.45
C LEU A 2 20.04 8.57 6.75
N SER A 3 20.49 8.97 5.56
CA SER A 3 19.72 9.87 4.68
C SER A 3 18.27 9.37 4.63
N GLU A 4 17.28 10.23 4.85
CA GLU A 4 15.89 9.89 4.56
C GLU A 4 15.85 9.26 3.16
N ALA A 5 15.56 7.96 3.09
CA ALA A 5 15.36 7.32 1.79
C ALA A 5 14.21 8.08 1.12
N ALA A 6 14.48 8.69 -0.04
CA ALA A 6 13.49 9.50 -0.74
C ALA A 6 12.26 8.62 -1.04
N VAL A 7 11.18 8.82 -0.28
CA VAL A 7 9.90 8.16 -0.52
C VAL A 7 9.19 8.95 -1.62
N THR A 8 8.83 8.27 -2.70
CA THR A 8 8.18 8.91 -3.85
C THR A 8 6.73 8.47 -3.94
N PRO A 9 5.74 9.31 -3.54
CA PRO A 9 4.34 9.07 -3.83
C PRO A 9 4.04 9.36 -5.29
N ILE A 10 3.31 8.47 -5.95
CA ILE A 10 3.00 8.51 -7.37
C ILE A 10 1.51 8.27 -7.53
N ARG A 11 0.81 9.14 -8.29
CA ARG A 11 -0.53 8.83 -8.76
C ARG A 11 -0.42 8.02 -10.04
N TYR A 12 -0.87 6.77 -10.01
CA TYR A 12 -0.76 5.86 -11.14
C TYR A 12 -1.88 6.08 -12.16
N GLY A 13 -3.12 6.21 -11.68
CA GLY A 13 -4.29 6.46 -12.51
C GLY A 13 -5.55 6.53 -11.64
N GLY A 14 -6.57 7.29 -12.05
CA GLY A 14 -7.81 7.39 -11.27
C GLY A 14 -7.58 7.76 -9.79
N ASP A 15 -8.00 6.86 -8.89
CA ASP A 15 -7.82 6.89 -7.44
C ASP A 15 -6.68 5.97 -6.93
N GLU A 16 -5.84 5.45 -7.83
CA GLU A 16 -4.74 4.54 -7.55
C GLU A 16 -3.42 5.29 -7.32
N PHE A 17 -2.74 4.92 -6.23
CA PHE A 17 -1.47 5.50 -5.82
C PHE A 17 -0.44 4.43 -5.51
N THR A 18 0.82 4.71 -5.86
CA THR A 18 1.99 3.87 -5.54
C THR A 18 2.95 4.68 -4.69
N VAL A 19 3.52 4.05 -3.66
CA VAL A 19 4.58 4.64 -2.85
C VAL A 19 5.86 3.84 -3.09
N LEU A 20 6.85 4.45 -3.73
CA LEU A 20 8.16 3.82 -3.96
C LEU A 20 9.10 4.17 -2.79
N MET A 21 9.67 3.13 -2.17
CA MET A 21 10.56 3.26 -1.01
C MET A 21 11.92 2.58 -1.31
N PRO A 22 12.91 3.32 -1.82
CA PRO A 22 14.25 2.79 -2.05
C PRO A 22 14.90 2.31 -0.75
N ASN A 23 15.75 1.28 -0.84
CA ASN A 23 16.53 0.76 0.30
C ASN A 23 15.71 0.45 1.56
N THR A 24 14.43 0.11 1.39
CA THR A 24 13.48 -0.10 2.48
C THR A 24 13.15 -1.59 2.59
N PRO A 25 13.45 -2.23 3.73
CA PRO A 25 13.07 -3.61 3.99
C PRO A 25 11.54 -3.78 4.09
N TYR A 26 11.08 -5.02 3.89
CA TYR A 26 9.65 -5.34 3.80
C TYR A 26 8.87 -4.97 5.06
N ASP A 27 9.42 -5.24 6.24
CA ASP A 27 8.81 -4.94 7.54
C ASP A 27 8.62 -3.43 7.76
N GLN A 28 9.60 -2.62 7.35
CA GLN A 28 9.49 -1.16 7.41
C GLN A 28 8.48 -0.61 6.41
N ALA A 29 8.45 -1.15 5.18
CA ALA A 29 7.44 -0.80 4.18
C ALA A 29 6.03 -1.17 4.65
N LEU A 30 5.87 -2.36 5.24
CA LEU A 30 4.60 -2.84 5.80
C LEU A 30 4.13 -1.98 6.97
N LYS A 31 5.03 -1.62 7.89
CA LYS A 31 4.73 -0.70 9.00
C LYS A 31 4.25 0.66 8.49
N THR A 32 4.88 1.16 7.43
CA THR A 32 4.51 2.43 6.79
C THR A 32 3.12 2.33 6.16
N ALA A 33 2.85 1.27 5.40
CA ALA A 33 1.54 1.01 4.80
C ALA A 33 0.44 0.92 5.87
N ASN A 34 0.64 0.14 6.93
CA ASN A 34 -0.31 0.01 8.04
C ASN A 34 -0.57 1.37 8.73
N THR A 35 0.47 2.19 8.89
CA THR A 35 0.34 3.53 9.47
C THR A 35 -0.48 4.46 8.56
N LEU A 36 -0.26 4.42 7.25
CA LEU A 36 -1.02 5.20 6.27
C LEU A 36 -2.50 4.79 6.26
N MET A 37 -2.76 3.47 6.25
CA MET A 37 -4.10 2.90 6.34
C MET A 37 -4.85 3.38 7.58
N ALA A 38 -4.26 3.22 8.77
CA ALA A 38 -4.87 3.64 10.03
C ALA A 38 -5.07 5.17 10.15
N ARG A 39 -4.26 5.97 9.46
CA ARG A 39 -4.45 7.42 9.37
C ARG A 39 -5.57 7.78 8.38
N GLY A 40 -5.65 7.08 7.24
CA GLY A 40 -6.68 7.28 6.23
C GLY A 40 -8.07 6.95 6.74
N GLU A 41 -8.23 5.86 7.50
CA GLU A 41 -9.50 5.47 8.15
C GLU A 41 -10.03 6.53 9.13
N LYS A 42 -9.14 7.36 9.70
CA LYS A 42 -9.52 8.46 10.60
C LYS A 42 -9.75 9.77 9.87
N HIS A 43 -9.46 9.82 8.57
CA HIS A 43 -9.57 11.04 7.78
C HIS A 43 -10.93 11.12 7.11
N VAL A 44 -11.69 12.15 7.48
CA VAL A 44 -13.01 12.45 6.90
C VAL A 44 -12.85 13.53 5.84
N ILE A 45 -13.23 13.21 4.61
CA ILE A 45 -13.23 14.13 3.48
C ILE A 45 -14.68 14.42 3.13
N LYS A 46 -15.14 15.65 3.36
CA LYS A 46 -16.53 16.07 3.06
C LYS A 46 -17.57 15.07 3.59
N ASP A 47 -17.48 14.76 4.88
CA ASP A 47 -18.36 13.84 5.61
C ASP A 47 -18.29 12.36 5.18
N THR A 48 -17.33 11.99 4.33
CA THR A 48 -17.08 10.60 3.93
C THR A 48 -15.74 10.12 4.47
N VAL A 49 -15.72 8.94 5.08
CA VAL A 49 -14.48 8.26 5.49
C VAL A 49 -13.84 7.65 4.25
N ALA A 50 -12.56 7.95 4.01
CA ALA A 50 -11.83 7.32 2.92
C ALA A 50 -11.57 5.84 3.22
N SER A 51 -12.07 4.95 2.36
CA SER A 51 -11.71 3.53 2.38
C SER A 51 -10.46 3.34 1.52
N LEU A 52 -9.35 3.03 2.17
CA LEU A 52 -8.09 2.75 1.50
C LEU A 52 -7.80 1.24 1.53
N SER A 53 -6.90 0.78 0.67
CA SER A 53 -6.31 -0.55 0.76
C SER A 53 -4.90 -0.45 0.20
N ALA A 54 -3.94 -1.08 0.88
CA ALA A 54 -2.54 -1.05 0.48
C ALA A 54 -1.97 -2.47 0.48
N GLY A 55 -1.31 -2.83 -0.62
CA GLY A 55 -0.48 -4.03 -0.71
C GLY A 55 0.99 -3.65 -0.76
N VAL A 56 1.84 -4.52 -0.21
CA VAL A 56 3.28 -4.28 -0.10
C VAL A 56 4.04 -5.41 -0.77
N ALA A 57 5.12 -5.07 -1.47
CA ALA A 57 6.11 -6.00 -1.97
C ALA A 57 7.48 -5.32 -2.00
N THR A 58 8.54 -6.11 -1.87
CA THR A 58 9.93 -5.65 -1.97
C THR A 58 10.67 -6.43 -3.02
N ARG A 59 11.59 -5.73 -3.70
CA ARG A 59 12.52 -6.35 -4.64
C ARG A 59 13.69 -6.96 -3.88
N THR A 60 13.82 -8.29 -3.87
CA THR A 60 14.82 -9.01 -3.06
C THR A 60 16.02 -9.52 -3.84
N SER A 61 15.94 -9.52 -5.17
CA SER A 61 17.04 -9.89 -6.07
C SER A 61 17.20 -8.86 -7.20
N LEU A 62 18.39 -8.82 -7.80
CA LEU A 62 18.65 -8.07 -9.04
C LEU A 62 17.93 -8.67 -10.25
N ASP A 63 17.56 -9.94 -10.22
CA ASP A 63 16.82 -10.62 -11.29
C ASP A 63 15.33 -10.23 -11.30
N GLU A 64 14.83 -9.67 -10.21
CA GLU A 64 13.47 -9.15 -10.13
C GLU A 64 13.40 -7.75 -10.77
N THR A 65 12.36 -7.52 -11.56
CA THR A 65 12.08 -6.20 -12.12
C THR A 65 11.25 -5.36 -11.15
N LEU A 66 11.30 -4.04 -11.33
CA LEU A 66 10.38 -3.14 -10.61
C LEU A 66 8.92 -3.45 -10.97
N GLN A 67 8.65 -3.80 -12.23
CA GLN A 67 7.32 -4.17 -12.69
C GLN A 67 6.79 -5.42 -11.99
N SER A 68 7.59 -6.50 -11.88
CA SER A 68 7.14 -7.72 -11.19
C SER A 68 6.92 -7.48 -9.70
N THR A 69 7.71 -6.61 -9.08
CA THR A 69 7.52 -6.19 -7.68
C THR A 69 6.24 -5.39 -7.51
N TRP A 70 5.97 -4.45 -8.41
CA TRP A 70 4.74 -3.66 -8.40
C TRP A 70 3.48 -4.52 -8.59
N ILE A 71 3.50 -5.47 -9.55
CA ILE A 71 2.40 -6.43 -9.77
C ILE A 71 2.13 -7.25 -8.49
N ARG A 72 3.17 -7.71 -7.77
CA ARG A 72 2.98 -8.41 -6.50
C ARG A 72 2.33 -7.52 -5.43
N ALA A 73 2.74 -6.26 -5.33
CA ALA A 73 2.12 -5.31 -4.40
C ALA A 73 0.63 -5.09 -4.72
N GLU A 74 0.29 -4.94 -6.00
CA GLU A 74 -1.09 -4.82 -6.47
C GLU A 74 -1.92 -6.08 -6.17
N GLN A 75 -1.39 -7.27 -6.46
CA GLN A 75 -2.05 -8.54 -6.15
C GLN A 75 -2.32 -8.71 -4.65
N ASN A 76 -1.36 -8.32 -3.80
CA ASN A 76 -1.52 -8.32 -2.35
C ASN A 76 -2.61 -7.34 -1.91
N MET A 77 -2.67 -6.14 -2.49
CA MET A 77 -3.73 -5.16 -2.22
C MET A 77 -5.10 -5.73 -2.59
N TYR A 78 -5.21 -6.33 -3.78
CA TYR A 78 -6.45 -6.93 -4.25
C TYR A 78 -6.92 -8.07 -3.34
N ALA A 79 -6.00 -8.91 -2.85
CA ALA A 79 -6.32 -9.96 -1.89
C ALA A 79 -6.87 -9.39 -0.57
N ILE A 80 -6.27 -8.33 -0.04
CA ILE A 80 -6.74 -7.62 1.16
C ILE A 80 -8.13 -7.04 0.93
N LYS A 81 -8.33 -6.31 -0.18
CA LYS A 81 -9.62 -5.69 -0.53
C LYS A 81 -10.74 -6.73 -0.65
N ARG A 82 -10.48 -7.88 -1.30
CA ARG A 82 -11.46 -8.98 -1.40
C ARG A 82 -11.83 -9.56 -0.03
N THR A 83 -10.85 -9.76 0.85
CA THR A 83 -11.09 -10.28 2.20
C THR A 83 -11.89 -9.29 3.04
N TYR A 84 -11.57 -7.98 2.94
CA TYR A 84 -12.32 -6.93 3.61
C TYR A 84 -13.80 -6.95 3.19
N HIS A 85 -14.08 -6.98 1.88
CA HIS A 85 -15.47 -7.05 1.38
C HIS A 85 -16.22 -8.30 1.82
N LYS A 86 -15.55 -9.47 1.87
CA LYS A 86 -16.15 -10.70 2.39
C LYS A 86 -16.52 -10.57 3.87
N ASN A 87 -15.63 -10.01 4.68
CA ASN A 87 -15.86 -9.86 6.11
C ASN A 87 -16.94 -8.82 6.42
N THR A 88 -17.02 -7.73 5.65
CA THR A 88 -18.09 -6.73 5.82
C THR A 88 -19.45 -7.25 5.36
N ALA A 89 -19.49 -8.14 4.36
CA ALA A 89 -20.75 -8.73 3.86
C ALA A 89 -21.26 -9.88 4.74
N ALA A 90 -20.40 -10.56 5.49
CA ALA A 90 -20.77 -11.63 6.42
C ALA A 90 -21.13 -11.11 7.84
N GLY A 91 -20.96 -9.81 8.09
CA GLY A 91 -21.22 -9.14 9.37
C GLY A 91 -22.54 -8.38 9.46
N THR A 92 -23.48 -8.63 8.54
CA THR A 92 -24.88 -8.14 8.55
C THR A 92 -25.83 -9.32 8.55
#